data_AF-A0A7E4VY81-F1
#
_entry.id   AF-A0A7E4VY81-F1
#
_cell.length_a   1.000
_cell.length_b   1.000
_cell.length_c   1.000
_cell.angle_alpha   90.00
_cell.angle_beta   90.00
_cell.angle_gamma   90.00
#
_symmetry.space_group_name_H-M   'P 1'
#
loop_
_entity.id
_entity.type
_entity.pdbx_description
1 polymer ?
#
loop_
_entity_poly.entity_id
_entity_poly.type
_entity_poly.pdbx_seq_one_letter_code
_entity_poly.pdbx_strand_id
1 'polypeptide(L)'
;MIHLPIELDTAAFEIERDIEAPATEIIQYETGHRQVPIPVFCVDKNPFDVKRVLINSIKCPVRYLSEAPPTLVTENFCFMINGDIVDIDDILRESRSWWRDTSKATRYYMTDCMKAFHQVTMLATKGTLRSAYKAKSKGGGMERIPLDKVYRVMRHFSFWRSCPKYHRILSLVQPVTEEGEGIVGFKKRIFIQYLWRTNSNADKERVALEYASESAASNFSVSTRRPPRLSRIRSIDIQPEVPSFIGKM
;
A
#
# COMPACT_ATOMS: atom_id res chain seq x y z
N MET A 1 2.11 -27.62 15.94
CA MET A 1 3.14 -26.78 15.28
C MET A 1 3.35 -25.55 16.17
N ILE A 2 4.51 -25.43 16.80
CA ILE A 2 4.78 -24.43 17.84
C ILE A 2 5.16 -23.12 17.12
N HIS A 3 4.33 -22.08 17.23
CA HIS A 3 4.69 -20.75 16.72
C HIS A 3 5.62 -20.07 17.72
N LEU A 4 6.93 -20.15 17.46
CA LEU A 4 7.94 -19.42 18.22
C LEU A 4 7.75 -17.90 18.03
N PRO A 5 7.93 -17.10 19.09
CA PRO A 5 7.93 -15.65 18.98
C PRO A 5 9.08 -15.19 18.06
N ILE A 6 8.81 -14.11 17.33
CA ILE A 6 9.84 -13.44 16.54
C ILE A 6 10.62 -12.53 17.48
N GLU A 7 11.76 -13.00 17.96
CA GLU A 7 12.72 -12.18 18.71
C GLU A 7 13.61 -11.38 17.73
N LEU A 8 13.87 -10.12 18.08
CA LEU A 8 14.87 -9.28 17.42
C LEU A 8 16.17 -9.34 18.22
N ASP A 9 17.29 -9.50 17.54
CA ASP A 9 18.60 -9.30 18.14
C ASP A 9 18.78 -7.81 18.45
N THR A 10 18.92 -7.50 19.73
CA THR A 10 18.92 -6.15 20.31
C THR A 10 20.32 -5.53 20.43
N ALA A 11 21.37 -6.17 19.91
CA ALA A 11 22.74 -5.66 20.06
C ALA A 11 23.03 -4.35 19.29
N ALA A 12 22.10 -3.84 18.47
CA ALA A 12 22.25 -2.58 17.73
C ALA A 12 21.35 -1.44 18.27
N PHE A 13 20.88 -1.56 19.52
CA PHE A 13 19.76 -0.78 20.06
C PHE A 13 20.20 0.22 21.15
N GLU A 14 21.14 1.11 20.82
CA GLU A 14 21.24 2.38 21.53
C GLU A 14 20.63 3.51 20.69
N ILE A 15 20.16 4.50 21.43
CA ILE A 15 19.15 5.49 21.08
C ILE A 15 19.66 6.45 20.01
N GLU A 16 19.06 6.45 18.83
CA GLU A 16 19.05 7.64 17.96
C GLU A 16 17.63 7.84 17.40
N ARG A 17 16.89 8.73 18.07
CA ARG A 17 15.97 9.62 17.34
C ARG A 17 16.87 10.43 16.41
N ASP A 18 16.46 10.56 15.16
CA ASP A 18 17.23 11.17 14.06
C ASP A 18 18.38 10.32 13.50
N ILE A 19 18.13 9.02 13.24
CA ILE A 19 18.91 8.36 12.18
C ILE A 19 18.41 8.92 10.85
N GLU A 20 19.01 10.05 10.46
CA GLU A 20 19.13 10.45 9.07
C GLU A 20 19.87 9.31 8.38
N ALA A 21 19.11 8.36 7.84
CA ALA A 21 19.67 7.24 7.09
C ALA A 21 20.70 7.81 6.12
N PRO A 22 21.92 7.24 6.04
CA PRO A 22 23.02 7.82 5.28
C PRO A 22 22.50 8.24 3.91
N ALA A 23 23.06 9.34 3.38
CA ALA A 23 22.75 9.91 2.09
C ALA A 23 23.16 8.97 0.94
N THR A 24 22.65 7.74 0.97
CA THR A 24 22.61 6.82 -0.14
C THR A 24 21.68 7.44 -1.16
N GLU A 25 22.20 7.63 -2.36
CA GLU A 25 21.45 8.08 -3.52
C GLU A 25 20.13 7.30 -3.62
N ILE A 26 19.01 8.02 -3.48
CA ILE A 26 17.69 7.42 -3.57
C ILE A 26 17.46 7.13 -5.04
N ILE A 27 17.40 5.85 -5.40
CA ILE A 27 16.99 5.45 -6.74
C ILE A 27 15.55 5.92 -6.92
N GLN A 28 15.37 6.90 -7.80
CA GLN A 28 14.06 7.36 -8.21
C GLN A 28 13.63 6.59 -9.43
N TYR A 29 12.40 6.09 -9.40
CA TYR A 29 11.82 5.35 -10.49
C TYR A 29 10.77 6.21 -11.20
N GLU A 30 11.06 6.57 -12.44
CA GLU A 30 10.19 7.36 -13.28
C GLU A 30 9.20 6.45 -14.02
N THR A 31 8.06 6.14 -13.42
CA THR A 31 6.82 5.90 -14.18
C THR A 31 5.62 5.90 -13.25
N GLY A 32 4.83 6.97 -13.38
CA GLY A 32 3.48 7.11 -12.85
C GLY A 32 2.68 8.00 -13.79
N HIS A 33 1.34 7.92 -13.73
CA HIS A 33 0.40 8.69 -14.57
C HIS A 33 0.56 10.23 -14.47
N ARG A 34 1.51 10.73 -13.67
CA ARG A 34 1.79 12.13 -13.34
C ARG A 34 3.27 12.55 -13.43
N GLN A 35 4.17 11.71 -13.95
CA GLN A 35 5.63 11.99 -14.04
C GLN A 35 6.32 12.35 -12.71
N VAL A 36 5.73 12.02 -11.55
CA VAL A 36 6.40 12.18 -10.25
C VAL A 36 7.30 10.97 -10.02
N PRO A 37 8.62 11.17 -9.81
CA PRO A 37 9.52 10.07 -9.53
C PRO A 37 9.14 9.38 -8.21
N ILE A 38 9.04 8.06 -8.24
CA ILE A 38 8.67 7.26 -7.06
C ILE A 38 9.96 6.70 -6.44
N PRO A 39 10.23 6.94 -5.15
CA PRO A 39 11.43 6.44 -4.51
C PRO A 39 11.40 4.91 -4.41
N VAL A 40 12.44 4.25 -4.92
CA VAL A 40 12.63 2.81 -4.72
C VAL A 40 13.09 2.61 -3.28
N PHE A 41 12.30 1.87 -2.51
CA PHE A 41 12.62 1.57 -1.12
C PHE A 41 13.78 0.58 -1.02
N CYS A 42 13.74 -0.50 -1.80
CA CYS A 42 14.86 -1.44 -1.92
C CYS A 42 14.81 -2.26 -3.21
N VAL A 43 15.91 -2.94 -3.50
CA VAL A 43 16.06 -3.90 -4.60
C VAL A 43 16.31 -5.29 -4.00
N ASP A 44 15.47 -6.27 -4.30
CA ASP A 44 15.62 -7.63 -3.76
C ASP A 44 15.15 -8.68 -4.78
N LYS A 45 15.94 -9.75 -4.89
CA LYS A 45 15.69 -10.88 -5.81
C LYS A 45 14.82 -11.97 -5.18
N ASN A 46 14.55 -11.88 -3.88
CA ASN A 46 13.74 -12.85 -3.16
C ASN A 46 12.42 -12.23 -2.70
N PRO A 47 11.31 -13.00 -2.72
CA PRO A 47 10.05 -12.51 -2.21
C PRO A 47 10.17 -12.28 -0.69
N PHE A 48 9.69 -11.13 -0.22
CA PHE A 48 9.68 -10.84 1.20
C PHE A 48 8.71 -11.78 1.93
N ASP A 49 9.14 -12.31 3.07
CA ASP A 49 8.23 -12.95 4.01
C ASP A 49 7.39 -11.88 4.76
N VAL A 50 6.36 -12.33 5.47
CA VAL A 50 5.45 -11.40 6.18
C VAL A 50 6.20 -10.59 7.25
N LYS A 51 7.22 -11.19 7.89
CA LYS A 51 8.01 -10.56 8.95
C LYS A 51 8.81 -9.38 8.40
N ARG A 52 9.54 -9.57 7.30
CA ARG A 52 10.32 -8.51 6.68
C ARG A 52 9.42 -7.40 6.14
N VAL A 53 8.25 -7.72 5.57
CA VAL A 53 7.25 -6.72 5.14
C VAL A 53 6.82 -5.85 6.33
N LEU A 54 6.45 -6.48 7.46
CA LEU A 54 6.03 -5.76 8.67
C LEU A 54 7.12 -4.82 9.17
N ILE A 55 8.33 -5.35 9.37
CA ILE A 55 9.47 -4.58 9.88
C ILE A 55 9.76 -3.40 8.96
N ASN A 56 9.83 -3.62 7.64
CA ASN A 56 10.14 -2.56 6.70
C ASN A 56 9.02 -1.55 6.58
N SER A 57 7.76 -1.98 6.64
CA SER A 57 6.63 -1.06 6.57
C SER A 57 6.63 -0.06 7.72
N ILE A 58 7.11 -0.51 8.88
CA ILE A 58 7.12 0.25 10.13
C ILE A 58 8.37 1.10 10.28
N LYS A 59 9.52 0.59 9.84
CA LYS A 59 10.80 1.32 9.87
C LYS A 59 11.05 2.19 8.64
N CYS A 60 10.16 2.18 7.66
CA CYS A 60 10.33 2.94 6.42
C CYS A 60 10.50 4.44 6.71
N PRO A 61 11.64 5.05 6.33
CA PRO A 61 11.79 6.50 6.39
C PRO A 61 10.76 7.20 5.50
N VAL A 62 10.28 8.37 5.94
CA VAL A 62 9.23 9.14 5.23
C VAL A 62 9.62 9.46 3.79
N ARG A 63 10.92 9.67 3.50
CA ARG A 63 11.44 9.95 2.15
C ARG A 63 11.19 8.85 1.11
N TYR A 64 10.92 7.62 1.55
CA TYR A 64 10.58 6.51 0.64
C TYR A 64 9.06 6.29 0.51
N LEU A 65 8.26 7.07 1.23
CA LEU A 65 6.81 6.94 1.22
C LEU A 65 6.21 7.71 0.05
N SER A 66 5.69 7.00 -0.93
CA SER A 66 5.06 7.60 -2.11
C SER A 66 3.55 7.78 -1.92
N GLU A 67 3.01 8.86 -2.47
CA GLU A 67 1.56 9.12 -2.55
C GLU A 67 0.91 8.56 -3.83
N ALA A 68 1.70 7.93 -4.70
CA ALA A 68 1.24 7.29 -5.93
C ALA A 68 1.88 5.90 -6.11
N PRO A 69 1.13 4.91 -6.61
CA PRO A 69 1.69 3.60 -6.93
C PRO A 69 2.53 3.66 -8.21
N PRO A 70 3.59 2.83 -8.33
CA PRO A 70 4.32 2.65 -9.58
C PRO A 70 3.44 1.98 -10.63
N THR A 71 3.49 2.47 -11.87
CA THR A 71 2.60 2.00 -12.93
C THR A 71 3.24 0.93 -13.82
N LEU A 72 4.50 1.13 -14.21
CA LEU A 72 5.35 0.14 -14.86
C LEU A 72 6.50 -0.12 -13.92
N VAL A 73 6.95 -1.37 -13.77
CA VAL A 73 8.26 -1.66 -13.18
C VAL A 73 8.81 -2.80 -14.02
N THR A 74 10.07 -2.72 -14.45
CA THR A 74 10.71 -3.78 -15.25
C THR A 74 11.84 -4.47 -14.50
N GLU A 75 12.18 -3.97 -13.31
CA GLU A 75 13.23 -4.48 -12.45
C GLU A 75 12.67 -5.00 -11.11
N ASN A 76 13.55 -5.62 -10.33
CA ASN A 76 13.21 -6.19 -9.03
C ASN A 76 13.14 -5.11 -7.93
N PHE A 77 12.15 -4.23 -8.02
CA PHE A 77 12.01 -3.10 -7.10
C PHE A 77 10.90 -3.30 -6.08
N CYS A 78 11.15 -2.73 -4.90
CA CYS A 78 10.19 -2.63 -3.81
C CYS A 78 9.86 -1.16 -3.54
N PHE A 79 8.59 -0.89 -3.27
CA PHE A 79 8.06 0.45 -3.03
C PHE A 79 7.24 0.48 -1.76
N MET A 80 7.25 1.63 -1.11
CA MET A 80 6.47 1.94 0.09
C MET A 80 5.46 3.01 -0.26
N ILE A 81 4.17 2.69 -0.24
CA ILE A 81 3.09 3.59 -0.61
C ILE A 81 2.29 4.00 0.64
N ASN A 82 1.92 5.28 0.69
CA ASN A 82 1.03 5.82 1.71
C ASN A 82 -0.38 5.27 1.50
N GLY A 83 -0.78 4.31 2.33
CA GLY A 83 -2.07 3.64 2.18
C GLY A 83 -3.26 4.42 2.76
N ASP A 84 -3.00 5.56 3.42
CA ASP A 84 -4.05 6.51 3.80
C ASP A 84 -4.52 7.32 2.58
N ILE A 85 -3.63 7.50 1.58
CA ILE A 85 -3.90 8.25 0.35
C ILE A 85 -4.30 7.30 -0.78
N VAL A 86 -3.60 6.18 -0.90
CA VAL A 86 -3.80 5.21 -1.98
C VAL A 86 -4.57 3.99 -1.46
N ASP A 87 -5.66 3.65 -2.13
CA ASP A 87 -6.37 2.39 -1.87
C ASP A 87 -5.73 1.23 -2.63
N ILE A 88 -5.54 0.10 -1.96
CA ILE A 88 -5.02 -1.12 -2.58
C ILE A 88 -6.00 -1.67 -3.62
N ASP A 89 -7.31 -1.51 -3.39
CA ASP A 89 -8.33 -2.02 -4.30
C ASP A 89 -8.34 -1.23 -5.62
N ASP A 90 -7.95 0.05 -5.59
CA ASP A 90 -7.75 0.86 -6.79
C ASP A 90 -6.55 0.37 -7.59
N ILE A 91 -5.40 0.12 -6.93
CA ILE A 91 -4.21 -0.47 -7.58
C ILE A 91 -4.58 -1.81 -8.25
N LEU A 92 -5.29 -2.68 -7.54
CA LEU A 92 -5.71 -4.00 -8.05
C LEU A 92 -6.66 -3.87 -9.25
N ARG A 93 -7.61 -2.93 -9.19
CA ARG A 93 -8.61 -2.71 -10.24
C ARG A 93 -7.99 -2.11 -11.50
N GLU A 94 -7.19 -1.06 -11.37
CA GLU A 94 -6.55 -0.36 -12.49
C GLU A 94 -5.56 -1.24 -13.23
N SER A 95 -4.92 -2.17 -12.52
CA SER A 95 -3.88 -3.02 -13.10
C SER A 95 -4.37 -4.41 -13.52
N ARG A 96 -5.70 -4.63 -13.51
CA ARG A 96 -6.30 -5.95 -13.76
C ARG A 96 -6.05 -6.47 -15.18
N SER A 97 -5.82 -5.60 -16.17
CA SER A 97 -5.51 -6.01 -17.54
C SER A 97 -4.17 -6.73 -17.64
N TRP A 98 -3.16 -6.30 -16.89
CA TRP A 98 -1.81 -6.87 -16.92
C TRP A 98 -1.59 -8.01 -15.93
N TRP A 99 -2.21 -7.96 -14.76
CA TRP A 99 -1.93 -8.88 -13.66
C TRP A 99 -3.01 -9.96 -13.51
N ARG A 100 -2.57 -11.19 -13.24
CA ARG A 100 -3.43 -12.31 -12.87
C ARG A 100 -3.23 -12.65 -11.40
N ASP A 101 -4.31 -12.55 -10.63
CA ASP A 101 -4.31 -12.93 -9.23
C ASP A 101 -4.15 -14.45 -9.06
N THR A 102 -3.39 -14.84 -8.05
CA THR A 102 -3.17 -16.24 -7.69
C THR A 102 -3.72 -16.59 -6.33
N SER A 103 -3.46 -15.74 -5.34
CA SER A 103 -3.90 -15.98 -3.97
C SER A 103 -3.93 -14.68 -3.17
N LYS A 104 -4.71 -14.71 -2.09
CA LYS A 104 -4.79 -13.67 -1.08
C LYS A 104 -4.56 -14.30 0.30
N ALA A 105 -3.74 -13.69 1.13
CA ALA A 105 -3.48 -14.15 2.49
C ALA A 105 -3.65 -13.00 3.48
N THR A 106 -4.43 -13.21 4.54
CA THR A 106 -4.59 -12.24 5.63
C THR A 106 -4.07 -12.86 6.91
N ARG A 107 -3.21 -12.13 7.62
CA ARG A 107 -2.68 -12.51 8.93
C ARG A 107 -2.76 -11.33 9.88
N TYR A 108 -2.75 -11.62 11.17
CA TYR A 108 -2.85 -10.61 12.21
C TYR A 108 -1.68 -10.73 13.15
N TYR A 109 -1.16 -9.58 13.57
CA TYR A 109 0.02 -9.48 14.41
C TYR A 109 -0.21 -8.45 15.49
N MET A 110 0.17 -8.77 16.72
CA MET A 110 0.32 -7.76 17.76
C MET A 110 1.78 -7.30 17.81
N THR A 111 2.00 -6.10 18.31
CA THR A 111 3.36 -5.60 18.56
C THR A 111 3.45 -4.88 19.89
N ASP A 112 4.57 -5.10 20.57
CA ASP A 112 4.98 -4.34 21.73
C ASP A 112 5.94 -3.25 21.25
N CYS A 113 5.44 -2.01 21.20
CA CYS A 113 6.21 -0.82 20.83
C CYS A 113 6.89 -0.88 19.45
N MET A 114 6.30 -1.57 18.46
CA MET A 114 6.87 -1.70 17.11
C MET A 114 8.22 -2.41 17.04
N LYS A 115 8.63 -3.09 18.12
CA LYS A 115 9.88 -3.84 18.20
C LYS A 115 9.67 -5.29 17.75
N ALA A 116 8.78 -6.02 18.41
CA ALA A 116 8.50 -7.41 18.07
C ALA A 116 7.10 -7.58 17.48
N PHE A 117 6.93 -8.56 16.58
CA PHE A 117 5.62 -8.93 16.04
C PHE A 117 5.29 -10.35 16.45
N HIS A 118 4.13 -10.54 17.07
CA HIS A 118 3.63 -11.86 17.42
C HIS A 118 2.36 -12.12 16.63
N GLN A 119 2.32 -13.23 15.90
CA GLN A 119 1.10 -13.62 15.21
C GLN A 119 0.00 -13.88 16.24
N VAL A 120 -1.17 -13.30 15.99
CA VAL A 120 -2.37 -13.48 16.82
C VAL A 120 -3.49 -14.10 15.99
N THR A 121 -4.36 -14.81 16.68
CA THR A 121 -5.60 -15.33 16.11
C THR A 121 -6.71 -14.34 16.37
N MET A 122 -7.39 -13.92 15.31
CA MET A 122 -8.57 -13.06 15.40
C MET A 122 -9.83 -13.88 15.48
N LEU A 123 -10.74 -13.50 16.38
CA LEU A 123 -12.13 -13.94 16.37
C LEU A 123 -13.01 -12.83 15.83
N ALA A 124 -13.78 -13.17 14.80
CA ALA A 124 -14.77 -12.30 14.20
C ALA A 124 -16.15 -12.90 14.37
N THR A 125 -17.15 -12.04 14.57
CA THR A 125 -18.56 -12.45 14.62
C THR A 125 -19.34 -11.57 13.66
N LYS A 126 -20.02 -12.20 12.70
CA LYS A 126 -20.77 -11.50 11.62
C LYS A 126 -19.93 -10.47 10.87
N GLY A 127 -18.66 -10.79 10.59
CA GLY A 127 -17.74 -9.91 9.86
C GLY A 127 -17.07 -8.83 10.71
N THR A 128 -17.50 -8.60 11.95
CA THR A 128 -16.86 -7.65 12.86
C THR A 128 -15.78 -8.33 13.70
N LEU A 129 -14.58 -7.74 13.77
CA LEU A 129 -13.51 -8.20 14.66
C LEU A 129 -13.93 -7.94 16.12
N ARG A 130 -13.84 -8.97 16.98
CA ARG A 130 -14.31 -8.89 18.39
C ARG A 130 -13.18 -9.07 19.40
N SER A 131 -12.25 -9.96 19.11
CA SER A 131 -11.15 -10.26 20.01
C SER A 131 -9.95 -10.82 19.27
N ALA A 132 -8.77 -10.61 19.84
CA ALA A 132 -7.51 -11.16 19.38
C ALA A 132 -6.91 -12.02 20.49
N TYR A 133 -6.22 -13.09 20.11
CA TYR A 133 -5.57 -13.99 21.06
C TYR A 133 -4.15 -14.33 20.64
N LYS A 134 -3.24 -14.29 21.61
CA LYS A 134 -1.87 -14.78 21.48
C LYS A 134 -1.75 -16.11 22.22
N ALA A 135 -1.09 -17.09 21.62
CA ALA A 135 -0.77 -18.32 22.33
C ALA A 135 0.31 -18.03 23.39
N LYS A 136 0.09 -18.48 24.64
CA LYS A 136 1.14 -18.45 25.66
C LYS A 136 2.12 -19.58 25.39
N SER A 137 3.40 -19.37 25.74
CA SER A 137 4.40 -20.42 25.65
C SER A 137 4.11 -21.56 26.65
N LYS A 138 4.66 -22.75 26.40
CA LYS A 138 4.62 -23.92 27.29
C LYS A 138 3.22 -24.39 27.75
N GLY A 139 2.24 -24.40 26.85
CA GLY A 139 0.91 -24.96 27.14
C GLY A 139 0.01 -24.09 28.02
N GLY A 140 0.38 -22.84 28.29
CA GLY A 140 -0.36 -21.92 29.16
C GLY A 140 -1.68 -21.37 28.60
N GLY A 141 -2.23 -21.95 27.53
CA GLY A 141 -3.47 -21.50 26.89
C GLY A 141 -3.31 -20.24 26.04
N MET A 142 -4.37 -19.44 25.95
CA MET A 142 -4.44 -18.23 25.13
C MET A 142 -4.58 -16.98 26.00
N GLU A 143 -3.96 -15.89 25.57
CA GLU A 143 -4.06 -14.57 26.18
C GLU A 143 -4.85 -13.66 25.26
N ARG A 144 -5.84 -12.93 25.80
CA ARG A 144 -6.59 -11.93 25.05
C ARG A 144 -5.72 -10.69 24.85
N ILE A 145 -5.61 -10.24 23.61
CA ILE A 145 -4.86 -9.06 23.22
C ILE A 145 -5.81 -7.89 22.92
N PRO A 146 -5.54 -6.68 23.46
CA PRO A 146 -6.27 -5.47 23.08
C PRO A 146 -6.19 -5.19 21.57
N LEU A 147 -7.31 -4.83 20.95
CA LEU A 147 -7.41 -4.71 19.48
C LEU A 147 -6.63 -3.52 18.92
N ASP A 148 -6.50 -2.45 19.69
CA ASP A 148 -5.68 -1.26 19.41
C ASP A 148 -4.18 -1.59 19.26
N LYS A 149 -3.73 -2.76 19.72
CA LYS A 149 -2.36 -3.25 19.53
C LYS A 149 -2.20 -4.19 18.34
N VAL A 150 -3.26 -4.44 17.57
CA VAL A 150 -3.29 -5.45 16.52
C VAL A 150 -3.24 -4.81 15.14
N TYR A 151 -2.41 -5.41 14.29
CA TYR A 151 -2.19 -5.05 12.90
C TYR A 151 -2.69 -6.16 12.00
N ARG A 152 -3.40 -5.78 10.95
CA ARG A 152 -3.78 -6.65 9.84
C ARG A 152 -2.74 -6.53 8.74
N VAL A 153 -2.24 -7.67 8.28
CA VAL A 153 -1.39 -7.77 7.10
C VAL A 153 -2.13 -8.57 6.05
N MET A 154 -2.49 -7.90 4.95
CA MET A 154 -3.16 -8.50 3.81
C MET A 154 -2.19 -8.55 2.63
N ARG A 155 -2.03 -9.71 2.02
CA ARG A 155 -1.12 -9.93 0.89
C ARG A 155 -1.87 -10.42 -0.33
N HIS A 156 -1.65 -9.77 -1.45
CA HIS A 156 -2.14 -10.14 -2.77
C HIS A 156 -0.98 -10.60 -3.63
N PHE A 157 -1.06 -11.83 -4.14
CA PHE A 157 -0.04 -12.42 -4.99
C PHE A 157 -0.56 -12.50 -6.42
N SER A 158 0.21 -11.96 -7.34
CA SER A 158 -0.14 -11.93 -8.76
C SER A 158 1.10 -12.18 -9.64
N PHE A 159 0.85 -12.52 -10.90
CA PHE A 159 1.88 -12.57 -11.94
C PHE A 159 1.40 -11.87 -13.21
N TRP A 160 2.34 -11.46 -14.06
CA TRP A 160 2.05 -10.81 -15.32
C TRP A 160 1.44 -11.79 -16.32
N ARG A 161 0.29 -11.45 -16.93
CA ARG A 161 -0.53 -12.41 -17.70
C ARG A 161 0.22 -13.19 -18.77
N SER A 162 1.05 -12.52 -19.58
CA SER A 162 1.87 -13.13 -20.63
C SER A 162 3.23 -13.65 -20.13
N CYS A 163 3.60 -13.35 -18.88
CA CYS A 163 4.88 -13.71 -18.30
C CYS A 163 4.75 -14.16 -16.84
N PRO A 164 4.41 -15.44 -16.58
CA PRO A 164 4.23 -15.95 -15.22
C PRO A 164 5.48 -15.95 -14.35
N LYS A 165 6.66 -15.62 -14.91
CA LYS A 165 7.93 -15.45 -14.19
C LYS A 165 8.04 -14.06 -13.53
N TYR A 166 7.21 -13.10 -13.97
CA TYR A 166 7.18 -11.76 -13.42
C TYR A 166 6.04 -11.64 -12.41
N HIS A 167 6.40 -11.42 -11.15
CA HIS A 167 5.48 -11.42 -10.03
C HIS A 167 5.31 -10.04 -9.44
N ARG A 168 4.13 -9.82 -8.89
CA ARG A 168 3.83 -8.67 -8.04
C ARG A 168 3.16 -9.13 -6.77
N ILE A 169 3.68 -8.63 -5.65
CA ILE A 169 3.16 -8.89 -4.31
C ILE A 169 2.80 -7.55 -3.69
N LEU A 170 1.51 -7.32 -3.43
CA LEU A 170 1.02 -6.16 -2.69
C LEU A 170 0.78 -6.60 -1.24
N SER A 171 1.39 -5.92 -0.29
CA SER A 171 1.20 -6.19 1.14
C SER A 171 0.71 -4.94 1.85
N LEU A 172 -0.55 -4.96 2.27
CA LEU A 172 -1.19 -3.90 3.04
C LEU A 172 -0.99 -4.18 4.54
N VAL A 173 -0.38 -3.23 5.24
CA VAL A 173 -0.19 -3.23 6.69
C VAL A 173 -0.99 -2.06 7.28
N GLN A 174 -1.90 -2.37 8.20
CA GLN A 174 -2.71 -1.37 8.89
C GLN A 174 -3.11 -1.83 10.28
N PRO A 175 -3.37 -0.92 11.22
CA PRO A 175 -4.09 -1.23 12.45
C PRO A 175 -5.49 -1.79 12.14
N VAL A 176 -6.06 -2.51 13.11
CA VAL A 176 -7.44 -3.04 13.00
C VAL A 176 -8.50 -2.12 13.61
N THR A 177 -8.08 -1.10 14.37
CA THR A 177 -8.98 -0.08 14.96
C THR A 177 -8.38 1.31 14.77
N GLU A 178 -9.25 2.34 14.83
CA GLU A 178 -8.86 3.76 14.75
C GLU A 178 -7.99 4.18 15.95
N GLU A 179 -8.27 3.65 17.14
CA GLU A 179 -7.46 3.94 18.33
C GLU A 179 -6.01 3.44 18.17
N GLY A 180 -5.83 2.28 17.51
CA GLY A 180 -4.51 1.75 17.19
C GLY A 180 -3.71 2.63 16.24
N GLU A 181 -4.37 3.33 15.32
CA GLU A 181 -3.74 4.34 14.45
C GLU A 181 -3.22 5.52 15.29
N GLY A 182 -4.00 5.97 16.27
CA GLY A 182 -3.67 7.08 17.16
C GLY A 182 -2.53 6.80 18.16
N ILE A 183 -2.49 5.60 18.76
CA ILE A 183 -1.54 5.28 19.84
C ILE A 183 -0.09 5.20 19.34
N VAL A 184 0.12 4.63 18.15
CA VAL A 184 1.47 4.38 17.62
C VAL A 184 1.87 5.42 16.57
N GLY A 185 0.92 6.24 16.11
CA GLY A 185 1.12 7.14 14.97
C GLY A 185 1.44 6.40 13.67
N PHE A 186 1.23 5.07 13.63
CA PHE A 186 1.47 4.26 12.45
C PHE A 186 0.28 4.36 11.51
N LYS A 187 0.55 4.98 10.38
CA LYS A 187 -0.36 5.16 9.26
C LYS A 187 -0.35 3.94 8.34
N LYS A 188 -1.44 3.71 7.60
CA LYS A 188 -1.56 2.58 6.68
C LYS A 188 -0.43 2.60 5.64
N ARG A 189 0.12 1.42 5.34
CA ARG A 189 1.22 1.25 4.37
C ARG A 189 0.90 0.15 3.38
N ILE A 190 1.21 0.38 2.12
CA ILE A 190 1.20 -0.66 1.09
C ILE A 190 2.65 -0.88 0.64
N PHE A 191 3.19 -2.04 0.95
CA PHE A 191 4.47 -2.52 0.44
C PHE A 191 4.24 -3.26 -0.88
N ILE A 192 4.83 -2.78 -1.96
CA ILE A 192 4.70 -3.36 -3.30
C ILE A 192 6.04 -3.93 -3.69
N GLN A 193 6.08 -5.21 -4.02
CA GLN A 193 7.27 -5.86 -4.56
C GLN A 193 7.01 -6.36 -5.98
N TYR A 194 7.87 -5.94 -6.91
CA TYR A 194 7.97 -6.50 -8.25
C TYR A 194 9.18 -7.42 -8.31
N LEU A 195 9.00 -8.59 -8.90
CA LEU A 195 10.02 -9.64 -8.85
C LEU A 195 10.00 -10.53 -10.09
N TRP A 196 11.14 -10.60 -10.77
CA TRP A 196 11.47 -11.62 -11.74
C TRP A 196 12.06 -12.85 -11.05
N ARG A 197 11.41 -14.01 -11.23
CA ARG A 197 11.98 -15.31 -10.79
C ARG A 197 13.18 -15.75 -11.61
N THR A 198 13.28 -15.28 -12.85
CA THR A 198 14.36 -15.61 -13.78
C THR A 198 14.78 -14.35 -14.54
N ASN A 199 16.08 -14.18 -14.81
CA ASN A 199 16.58 -13.01 -15.51
C ASN A 199 16.63 -13.22 -17.03
N SER A 200 15.50 -13.03 -17.70
CA SER A 200 15.35 -13.18 -19.15
C SER A 200 15.09 -11.81 -19.78
N ASN A 201 16.05 -11.31 -20.56
CA ASN A 201 15.91 -10.01 -21.22
C ASN A 201 14.76 -9.98 -22.23
N ALA A 202 14.54 -11.08 -22.96
CA ALA A 202 13.41 -11.20 -23.89
C ALA A 202 12.04 -11.18 -23.16
N ASP A 203 11.96 -11.72 -21.95
CA ASP A 203 10.75 -11.62 -21.12
C ASP A 203 10.55 -10.17 -20.64
N LYS A 204 11.61 -9.50 -20.19
CA LYS A 204 11.57 -8.08 -19.75
C LYS A 204 11.14 -7.14 -20.87
N GLU A 205 11.71 -7.31 -22.06
CA GLU A 205 11.39 -6.51 -23.25
C GLU A 205 9.92 -6.70 -23.67
N ARG A 206 9.43 -7.96 -23.66
CA ARG A 206 8.01 -8.24 -23.95
C ARG A 206 7.07 -7.52 -22.99
N VAL A 207 7.34 -7.58 -21.68
CA VAL A 207 6.53 -6.90 -20.66
C VAL A 207 6.53 -5.39 -20.88
N ALA A 208 7.69 -4.80 -21.21
CA ALA A 208 7.80 -3.38 -21.52
C ALA A 208 6.98 -2.97 -22.75
N LEU A 209 7.00 -3.78 -23.82
CA LEU A 209 6.22 -3.54 -25.04
C LEU A 209 4.71 -3.68 -24.82
N GLU A 210 4.28 -4.71 -24.07
CA GLU A 210 2.87 -4.91 -23.73
C GLU A 210 2.34 -3.73 -22.91
N TYR A 211 3.12 -3.23 -21.96
CA TYR A 211 2.74 -2.05 -21.20
C TYR A 211 2.61 -0.80 -22.07
N ALA A 212 3.60 -0.55 -22.95
CA ALA A 212 3.59 0.60 -23.84
C ALA A 212 2.39 0.59 -24.80
N SER A 213 2.01 -0.59 -25.31
CA SER A 213 0.89 -0.72 -26.24
C SER A 213 -0.47 -0.48 -25.57
N GLU A 214 -0.72 -1.00 -24.35
CA GLU A 214 -1.96 -0.70 -23.61
C GLU A 214 -2.04 0.77 -23.17
N SER A 215 -0.90 1.37 -22.79
CA SER A 215 -0.84 2.80 -22.41
C SER A 215 -1.10 3.72 -23.61
N ALA A 216 -0.67 3.34 -24.80
CA ALA A 216 -0.98 4.07 -26.03
C ALA A 216 -2.47 3.94 -26.41
N ALA A 217 -3.03 2.73 -26.27
CA ALA A 217 -4.44 2.47 -26.56
C ALA A 217 -5.40 3.22 -25.61
N SER A 218 -5.06 3.33 -24.33
CA SER A 218 -5.86 4.08 -23.35
C SER A 218 -5.89 5.58 -23.67
N ASN A 219 -4.76 6.18 -24.04
CA ASN A 219 -4.66 7.59 -24.44
C ASN A 219 -5.46 7.90 -25.72
N PHE A 220 -5.52 6.97 -26.68
CA PHE A 220 -6.29 7.14 -27.91
C PHE A 220 -7.82 7.09 -27.66
N SER A 221 -8.26 6.31 -26.66
CA SER A 221 -9.67 6.19 -26.29
C SER A 221 -10.25 7.44 -25.58
N VAL A 222 -9.39 8.25 -24.95
CA VAL A 222 -9.81 9.52 -24.32
C VAL A 222 -10.04 10.61 -25.36
N SER A 223 -9.28 10.59 -26.47
CA SER A 223 -9.37 11.61 -27.54
C SER A 223 -10.64 11.52 -28.41
N THR A 224 -11.43 10.46 -28.31
CA THR A 224 -12.65 10.25 -29.15
C THR A 224 -13.97 10.48 -28.41
N ARG A 225 -13.95 10.89 -27.14
CA ARG A 225 -15.17 11.34 -26.47
C ARG A 225 -15.56 12.73 -26.98
N ARG A 226 -16.54 12.78 -27.88
CA ARG A 226 -17.23 14.02 -28.26
C ARG A 226 -17.63 14.77 -26.97
N PRO A 227 -17.45 16.10 -26.89
CA PRO A 227 -17.87 16.85 -25.72
C PRO A 227 -19.38 16.63 -25.48
N PRO A 228 -19.82 16.58 -24.22
CA PRO A 228 -21.24 16.47 -23.90
C PRO A 228 -21.97 17.64 -24.55
N ARG A 229 -23.05 17.35 -25.29
CA ARG A 229 -23.97 18.38 -25.80
C ARG A 229 -24.51 19.12 -24.57
N LEU A 230 -24.10 20.38 -24.40
CA LEU A 230 -24.68 21.29 -23.39
C LEU A 230 -26.19 21.36 -23.63
N SER A 231 -26.98 20.72 -22.77
CA SER A 231 -28.40 20.98 -22.70
C SER A 231 -28.60 22.38 -22.14
N ARG A 232 -29.38 23.17 -22.87
CA ARG A 232 -29.72 24.56 -22.62
C ARG A 232 -30.29 24.71 -21.20
N ILE A 233 -29.48 25.20 -20.26
CA ILE A 233 -29.93 25.61 -18.92
C ILE A 233 -30.88 26.80 -19.12
N ARG A 234 -32.12 26.68 -18.63
CA ARG A 234 -33.08 27.79 -18.58
C ARG A 234 -32.59 28.76 -17.51
N SER A 235 -32.43 30.03 -17.88
CA SER A 235 -32.19 31.14 -16.97
C SER A 235 -33.31 31.22 -15.95
N ILE A 236 -32.96 31.19 -14.66
CA ILE A 236 -33.85 31.56 -13.57
C ILE A 236 -33.59 33.04 -13.32
N ASP A 237 -34.59 33.87 -13.59
CA ASP A 237 -34.57 35.30 -13.29
C ASP A 237 -34.60 35.49 -11.76
N ILE A 238 -33.54 36.09 -11.23
CA ILE A 238 -33.49 36.59 -9.85
C ILE A 238 -33.69 38.10 -9.94
N GLN A 239 -34.85 38.58 -9.51
CA GLN A 239 -35.14 40.01 -9.35
C GLN A 239 -34.39 40.55 -8.11
N PRO A 240 -33.73 41.72 -8.18
CA PRO A 240 -33.10 42.33 -7.01
C PRO A 240 -34.12 43.19 -6.24
N GLU A 241 -34.34 42.89 -4.96
CA GLU A 241 -35.01 43.81 -4.05
C GLU A 241 -34.08 44.99 -3.68
N VAL A 242 -34.63 46.21 -3.74
CA VAL A 242 -33.95 47.46 -3.39
C VAL A 242 -34.36 47.88 -1.97
N PRO A 243 -33.42 48.08 -1.02
CA PRO A 243 -33.75 48.67 0.27
C PRO A 243 -33.85 50.19 0.18
N SER A 244 -34.94 50.73 0.72
CA SER A 244 -35.24 52.15 0.88
C SER A 244 -34.36 52.80 1.97
N PHE A 245 -33.71 53.92 1.64
CA PHE A 245 -33.14 54.82 2.64
C PHE A 245 -33.89 56.15 2.65
N ILE A 246 -34.46 56.44 3.81
CA ILE A 246 -35.14 57.67 4.20
C ILE A 246 -34.08 58.74 4.51
N GLY A 247 -34.22 59.91 3.89
CA GLY A 247 -33.55 61.14 4.32
C GLY A 247 -34.50 62.33 4.06
N LYS A 248 -35.14 62.81 5.13
CA LYS A 248 -35.76 64.14 5.16
C LYS A 248 -34.78 65.12 5.82
N MET A 249 -34.77 66.34 5.29
CA MET A 249 -34.20 67.55 5.89
C MET A 249 -34.72 67.80 7.30
#